data_AF-A0A086PE06-F1
#
_entry.id   AF-A0A086PE06-F1
#
_cell.length_a   1.000
_cell.length_b   1.000
_cell.length_c   1.000
_cell.angle_alpha   90.00
_cell.angle_beta   90.00
_cell.angle_gamma   90.00
#
_symmetry.space_group_name_H-M   'P 1'
#
loop_
_entity.id
_entity.type
_entity.pdbx_description
1 polymer ?
#
loop_
_entity_poly.entity_id
_entity_poly.type
_entity_poly.pdbx_seq_one_letter_code
_entity_poly.pdbx_strand_id
1 'polypeptide(L)'
;MAEHPRRQEGLQRVQIGLTGLAGVVLLVGLANIVIEKARLDDPAVPPPAVPTLDLNAVAPKEPLAELGVQPAPAQQPVVPDLQPDPNLTSPMDRDPQASER
;
A
#
# COMPACT_ATOMS: atom_id res chain seq x y z
N MET A 1 -18.43 -74.70 -15.93
CA MET A 1 -17.67 -73.44 -16.05
C MET A 1 -18.60 -72.29 -15.70
N ALA A 2 -18.71 -71.88 -14.44
CA ALA A 2 -19.53 -70.73 -14.05
C ALA A 2 -19.02 -70.16 -12.72
N GLU A 3 -18.12 -69.18 -12.77
CA GLU A 3 -17.45 -68.69 -11.56
C GLU A 3 -17.10 -67.20 -11.64
N HIS A 4 -18.06 -66.31 -11.95
CA HIS A 4 -17.78 -64.87 -12.05
C HIS A 4 -18.71 -63.83 -11.37
N PRO A 5 -19.67 -64.14 -10.47
CA PRO A 5 -20.49 -63.08 -9.86
C PRO A 5 -19.74 -62.23 -8.81
N ARG A 6 -18.78 -62.80 -8.06
CA ARG A 6 -18.06 -62.08 -6.97
C ARG A 6 -17.11 -60.97 -7.42
N ARG A 7 -16.68 -60.97 -8.68
CA ARG A 7 -15.80 -59.93 -9.24
C ARG A 7 -16.53 -58.59 -9.41
N GLN A 8 -17.86 -58.64 -9.62
CA GLN A 8 -18.66 -57.47 -9.97
C GLN A 8 -18.94 -56.57 -8.74
N GLU A 9 -19.23 -57.15 -7.58
CA GLU A 9 -19.45 -56.38 -6.34
C GLU A 9 -18.19 -55.64 -5.85
N GLY A 10 -17.02 -56.25 -6.02
CA GLY A 10 -15.74 -55.60 -5.69
C GLY A 10 -15.47 -54.38 -6.57
N LEU A 11 -15.76 -54.48 -7.87
CA LEU A 11 -15.60 -53.37 -8.82
C LEU A 11 -16.54 -52.20 -8.51
N GLN A 12 -17.77 -52.49 -8.09
CA GLN A 12 -18.76 -51.46 -7.81
C GLN A 12 -18.35 -50.56 -6.63
N ARG A 13 -17.79 -51.16 -5.57
CA ARG A 13 -17.27 -50.42 -4.40
C ARG A 13 -16.03 -49.59 -4.76
N VAL A 14 -15.12 -50.16 -5.55
CA VAL A 14 -13.93 -49.46 -6.04
C VAL A 14 -14.31 -48.29 -6.94
N GLN A 15 -15.31 -48.46 -7.81
CA GLN A 15 -15.79 -47.40 -8.69
C GLN A 15 -16.37 -46.23 -7.89
N ILE A 16 -17.19 -46.51 -6.88
CA ILE A 16 -17.74 -45.48 -5.99
C ILE A 16 -16.60 -44.75 -5.25
N GLY A 17 -15.63 -45.49 -4.72
CA GLY A 17 -14.46 -44.91 -4.05
C GLY A 17 -13.59 -44.05 -4.98
N LEU A 18 -13.35 -44.51 -6.20
CA LEU A 18 -12.58 -43.79 -7.22
C LEU A 18 -13.29 -42.50 -7.64
N THR A 19 -14.62 -42.53 -7.79
CA THR A 19 -15.40 -41.33 -8.14
C THR A 19 -15.33 -40.28 -7.03
N GLY A 20 -15.39 -40.72 -5.76
CA GLY A 20 -15.19 -39.85 -4.61
C GLY A 20 -13.78 -39.23 -4.57
N LEU A 21 -12.74 -40.04 -4.77
CA LEU A 21 -11.36 -39.53 -4.87
C LEU A 21 -11.18 -38.56 -6.02
N ALA A 22 -11.74 -38.85 -7.20
CA ALA A 22 -11.72 -37.94 -8.33
C ALA A 22 -12.39 -36.60 -8.00
N GLY A 23 -13.50 -36.62 -7.25
CA GLY A 23 -14.17 -35.42 -6.75
C GLY A 23 -13.29 -34.59 -5.81
N VAL A 24 -12.60 -35.21 -4.86
CA VAL A 24 -11.67 -34.50 -3.95
C VAL A 24 -10.52 -33.88 -4.72
N VAL A 25 -9.92 -34.61 -5.67
CA VAL A 25 -8.85 -34.09 -6.52
C VAL A 25 -9.34 -32.89 -7.35
N LEU A 26 -10.56 -32.96 -7.89
CA LEU A 26 -11.17 -31.86 -8.63
C LEU A 26 -11.35 -30.62 -7.73
N LEU A 27 -11.84 -30.79 -6.51
CA LEU A 27 -12.03 -29.70 -5.55
C LEU A 27 -10.71 -29.04 -5.16
N VAL A 28 -9.67 -29.83 -4.89
CA VAL A 28 -8.32 -29.32 -4.58
C VAL A 28 -7.74 -28.57 -5.80
N GLY A 29 -7.91 -29.13 -7.00
CA GLY A 29 -7.49 -28.48 -8.25
C GLY A 29 -8.19 -27.13 -8.47
N LEU A 30 -9.51 -27.08 -8.29
CA LEU A 30 -10.28 -25.84 -8.41
C LEU A 30 -9.85 -24.80 -7.37
N ALA A 31 -9.62 -25.22 -6.12
CA ALA A 31 -9.13 -24.32 -5.07
C ALA A 31 -7.80 -23.65 -5.46
N ASN A 32 -6.86 -24.42 -6.01
CA ASN A 32 -5.57 -23.87 -6.48
C ASN A 32 -5.77 -22.82 -7.61
N ILE A 33 -6.68 -23.09 -8.56
CA ILE A 33 -6.98 -22.15 -9.65
C ILE A 33 -7.59 -20.85 -9.11
N VAL A 34 -8.52 -20.96 -8.16
CA VAL A 34 -9.19 -19.78 -7.56
C VAL A 34 -8.18 -18.93 -6.77
N ILE A 35 -7.27 -19.56 -6.01
CA ILE A 35 -6.23 -18.84 -5.25
C ILE A 35 -5.30 -18.07 -6.20
N GLU A 36 -4.88 -18.68 -7.29
CA GLU A 36 -4.03 -18.03 -8.29
C GLU A 36 -4.75 -16.82 -8.91
N LYS A 37 -6.02 -17.00 -9.31
CA LYS A 37 -6.84 -15.92 -9.87
C LYS A 37 -7.06 -14.78 -8.87
N ALA A 38 -7.32 -15.10 -7.60
CA ALA A 38 -7.51 -14.09 -6.57
C ALA A 38 -6.26 -13.23 -6.32
N ARG A 39 -5.05 -13.79 -6.51
CA ARG A 39 -3.79 -13.03 -6.40
C ARG A 39 -3.57 -12.08 -7.58
N LEU A 40 -4.01 -12.44 -8.79
CA LEU A 40 -3.90 -11.54 -9.95
C LEU A 40 -4.82 -10.32 -9.82
N ASP A 41 -5.98 -10.49 -9.20
CA ASP A 41 -6.94 -9.41 -8.96
C ASP A 41 -6.69 -8.67 -7.63
N ASP A 42 -5.60 -8.98 -6.90
CA ASP A 42 -5.22 -8.27 -5.69
C ASP A 42 -4.55 -6.92 -6.05
N PRO A 43 -5.23 -5.77 -5.88
CA PRO A 43 -4.66 -4.46 -6.19
C PRO A 43 -3.52 -4.06 -5.25
N ALA A 44 -3.26 -4.85 -4.20
CA ALA A 44 -2.15 -4.62 -3.27
C ALA A 44 -0.79 -5.08 -3.83
N VAL A 45 -0.74 -5.79 -4.96
CA VAL A 45 0.52 -6.11 -5.63
C VAL A 45 0.91 -4.95 -6.54
N PRO A 46 1.98 -4.18 -6.21
CA PRO A 46 2.44 -3.11 -7.08
C PRO A 46 2.84 -3.72 -8.43
N PRO A 47 2.54 -3.06 -9.56
CA PRO A 47 3.10 -3.49 -10.84
C PRO A 47 4.62 -3.59 -10.73
N PRO A 48 5.25 -4.57 -11.42
CA PRO A 48 6.70 -4.71 -11.41
C PRO A 48 7.32 -3.36 -11.75
N ALA A 49 8.20 -2.87 -10.88
CA ALA A 49 8.89 -1.60 -11.07
C ALA A 49 9.72 -1.69 -12.35
N VAL A 50 9.16 -1.23 -13.46
CA VAL A 50 9.93 -0.95 -14.66
C VAL A 50 10.91 0.15 -14.30
N PRO A 51 12.22 0.01 -14.61
CA PRO A 51 13.16 1.10 -14.41
C PRO A 51 12.63 2.30 -15.21
N THR A 52 12.16 3.30 -14.48
CA THR A 52 11.75 4.56 -15.06
C THR A 52 13.05 5.20 -15.54
N LEU A 53 13.28 5.18 -16.86
CA LEU A 53 14.32 6.02 -17.42
C LEU A 53 13.91 7.45 -17.09
N ASP A 54 14.67 8.06 -16.20
CA ASP A 54 14.52 9.44 -15.79
C ASP A 54 14.84 10.33 -16.99
N LEU A 55 13.87 10.52 -17.87
CA LEU A 55 13.97 11.40 -19.03
C LEU A 55 14.03 12.88 -18.62
N ASN A 56 14.04 13.16 -17.31
CA ASN A 56 13.99 14.50 -16.74
C ASN A 56 15.14 14.80 -15.78
N ALA A 57 16.35 14.33 -16.10
CA ALA A 57 17.58 14.92 -15.57
C ALA A 57 17.93 16.27 -16.25
N VAL A 58 16.93 17.06 -16.65
CA VAL A 58 17.12 18.49 -16.92
C VAL A 58 16.72 19.19 -15.64
N ALA A 59 17.72 19.59 -14.86
CA ALA A 59 17.54 20.43 -13.68
C ALA A 59 16.50 21.54 -13.97
N PRO A 60 15.58 21.84 -13.05
CA PRO A 60 14.62 22.93 -13.22
C PRO A 60 15.38 24.18 -13.65
N LYS A 61 15.17 24.63 -14.89
CA LYS A 61 15.77 25.87 -15.38
C LYS A 61 15.07 27.00 -14.64
N GLU A 62 15.78 27.66 -13.73
CA GLU A 62 15.31 28.79 -12.92
C GLU A 62 14.96 29.99 -13.83
N PRO A 63 13.72 30.10 -14.34
CA PRO A 63 13.41 31.00 -15.45
C PRO A 63 13.38 32.47 -15.00
N LEU A 64 13.21 32.69 -13.69
CA LEU A 64 13.27 34.00 -13.05
C LEU A 64 14.72 34.50 -12.90
N ALA A 65 15.69 33.59 -12.73
CA ALA A 65 17.10 33.95 -12.61
C ALA A 65 17.68 34.43 -13.97
N GLU A 66 17.27 33.82 -15.08
CA GLU A 66 17.67 34.25 -16.44
C GLU A 66 17.09 35.62 -16.83
N LEU A 67 15.93 35.99 -16.27
CA LEU A 67 15.29 37.30 -16.48
C LEU A 67 15.87 38.41 -15.58
N GLY A 68 16.88 38.11 -14.75
CA GLY A 68 17.54 39.07 -13.88
C GLY A 68 16.67 39.57 -12.72
N VAL A 69 15.52 38.94 -12.46
CA VAL A 69 14.62 39.33 -11.38
C VAL A 69 15.10 38.71 -10.05
N GLN A 70 15.95 39.44 -9.34
CA GLN A 70 16.28 39.08 -7.95
C GLN A 70 15.09 39.43 -7.04
N PRO A 71 14.67 38.52 -6.13
CA PRO A 71 13.74 38.87 -5.07
C PRO A 71 14.32 40.03 -4.27
N ALA A 72 13.53 41.07 -4.03
CA ALA A 72 13.93 42.12 -3.10
C ALA A 72 14.25 41.49 -1.74
N PRO A 73 15.30 41.95 -1.04
CA PRO A 73 15.57 41.48 0.32
C PRO A 73 14.31 41.69 1.17
N ALA A 74 13.93 40.67 1.93
CA ALA A 74 12.75 40.74 2.79
C ALA A 74 12.89 41.92 3.74
N GLN A 75 12.14 43.00 3.47
CA GLN A 75 11.97 44.05 4.45
C GLN A 75 11.16 43.44 5.58
N GLN A 76 11.77 43.30 6.76
CA GLN A 76 11.03 43.01 7.97
C GLN A 76 9.89 44.04 8.05
N PRO A 77 8.61 43.63 8.16
CA PRO A 77 7.53 44.56 8.33
C PRO A 77 7.75 45.27 9.67
N VAL A 78 8.40 46.44 9.65
CA VAL A 78 8.39 47.35 10.78
C VAL A 78 7.05 48.08 10.69
N VAL A 79 6.02 47.38 11.16
CA VAL A 79 4.73 47.96 11.52
C VAL A 79 5.01 48.90 12.69
N PRO A 80 4.95 50.25 12.50
CA PRO A 80 5.50 51.20 13.47
C PRO A 80 4.88 51.17 14.88
N ASP A 81 3.75 50.48 15.06
CA ASP A 81 3.03 50.37 16.33
C ASP A 81 2.84 48.93 16.85
N LEU A 82 3.34 47.91 16.14
CA LEU A 82 3.29 46.55 16.67
C LEU A 82 4.61 46.27 17.40
N GLN A 83 4.64 46.68 18.66
CA GLN A 83 5.65 46.21 19.60
C GLN A 83 5.50 44.68 19.73
N PRO A 84 6.59 43.90 19.59
CA PRO A 84 6.55 42.47 19.83
C PRO A 84 5.95 42.19 21.22
N ASP A 85 4.93 41.34 21.31
CA ASP A 85 4.25 41.05 22.58
C ASP A 85 5.31 40.59 23.61
N PRO A 86 5.46 41.31 24.73
CA PRO A 86 6.49 41.00 25.73
C PRO A 86 6.34 39.59 26.31
N ASN A 87 5.15 38.98 26.25
CA ASN A 87 4.94 37.62 26.72
C ASN A 87 5.61 36.54 25.85
N LEU A 88 6.00 36.85 24.60
CA LEU A 88 6.81 35.92 23.79
C LEU A 88 8.20 35.66 24.38
N THR A 89 8.69 36.56 25.23
CA THR A 89 9.99 36.41 25.90
C THR A 89 9.89 35.63 27.22
N SER A 90 8.66 35.38 27.71
CA SER A 90 8.47 34.60 28.91
C SER A 90 8.57 33.11 28.60
N PRO A 91 9.25 32.31 29.45
CA PRO A 91 9.19 30.86 29.33
C PRO A 91 7.73 30.40 29.48
N MET A 92 7.24 29.65 28.50
CA MET A 92 5.86 29.15 28.42
C MET A 92 5.47 28.23 29.59
N ASP A 93 6.45 27.79 30.38
CA ASP A 93 6.34 26.78 31.44
C ASP A 93 5.88 27.36 32.79
N ARG A 94 5.32 28.58 32.81
CA ARG A 94 4.83 29.21 34.04
C ARG A 94 3.38 28.80 34.28
N ASP A 95 3.18 27.86 35.20
CA ASP A 95 1.83 27.48 35.66
C ASP A 95 1.05 28.72 36.19
N PRO A 96 -0.20 28.93 35.76
CA PRO A 96 -1.01 30.11 36.12
C PRO A 96 -1.39 30.17 37.61
N GLN A 97 -0.99 29.19 38.42
CA GLN A 97 -1.36 29.06 39.83
C GLN A 97 -0.30 29.64 40.81
N ALA A 98 0.82 30.14 40.31
CA ALA A 98 1.88 30.70 41.16
C ALA A 98 1.67 32.17 41.59
N SER A 99 0.56 32.80 41.18
CA SER A 99 0.30 34.23 41.43
C SER A 99 -0.76 34.52 42.52
N GLU A 100 -1.26 33.50 43.21
CA GLU A 100 -2.27 33.64 44.28
C GLU A 100 -1.76 33.23 45.68
N ARG A 101 -0.51 33.53 46.03
CA ARG A 101 -0.04 33.47 47.41
C ARG A 101 0.73 34.72 47.83
#